data_AF-A0A2A6BVG2-F1
#
_entry.id   AF-A0A2A6BVG2-F1
#
_cell.length_a   1.000
_cell.length_b   1.000
_cell.length_c   1.000
_cell.angle_alpha   90.00
_cell.angle_beta   90.00
_cell.angle_gamma   90.00
#
_symmetry.space_group_name_H-M   'P 1'
#
loop_
_entity.id
_entity.type
_entity.pdbx_description
1 polymer ?
#
loop_
_entity_poly.entity_id
_entity_poly.type
_entity_poly.pdbx_seq_one_letter_code
_entity_poly.pdbx_strand_id
1 'polypeptide(L)'
;MVSLILLSVLLSPALAIPPIKCYSCILPPNVADFAAVCNQTNTCTGNWCTKGPDARSSGILYGCMDTAPVDVAKSTCKMVKTERGTYANCYCNNIEYCNGGGMDGLLNTVLSLTHILHIPTMDENEQSESVDVHGAVHFKWTSPHYVWNGTKYDQVNQISRMVGEYLPYKPWTPKPNFEPFATWLGREKFEQPDEFDTFVYEEASQLTINSDGSMILSVPFSLRLPCNFDFSSFPNDEHLCVLVVQTMHALELTFKQDESITAVWSAAPNKRTGDFVYRMKHTILDQWKQFSFVGEHSTRVHHMEIGIAFTRQPHRYYERFHYPLTGIVLMSQYAVTIGHDYLRESFVLLFFIIFAFMNQLSEAQDSPSKVTIPFLKRTVEIYDLISWTHHITIGILTSVIVIGAVAVQSR
;
A
#
# COMPACT_ATOMS: atom_id res chain seq x y z
N MET A 1 -33.75 38.45 -41.17
CA MET A 1 -32.44 37.86 -41.54
C MET A 1 -31.97 36.72 -40.61
N VAL A 2 -32.84 36.12 -39.78
CA VAL A 2 -32.44 35.02 -38.84
C VAL A 2 -32.88 33.62 -39.34
N SER A 3 -33.75 33.52 -40.36
CA SER A 3 -34.27 32.23 -40.85
C SER A 3 -33.41 31.49 -41.89
N LEU A 4 -32.30 32.07 -42.37
CA LEU A 4 -31.50 31.46 -43.44
C LEU A 4 -30.24 30.70 -42.96
N ILE A 5 -29.92 30.74 -41.67
CA ILE A 5 -28.75 30.05 -41.10
C ILE A 5 -29.12 28.65 -40.55
N LEU A 6 -30.39 28.38 -40.25
CA LEU A 6 -30.82 27.05 -39.76
C LEU A 6 -30.93 25.99 -40.87
N LEU A 7 -30.98 26.36 -42.14
CA LEU A 7 -31.15 25.40 -43.25
C LEU A 7 -29.83 24.88 -43.83
N SER A 8 -28.68 25.50 -43.49
CA SER A 8 -27.37 25.08 -44.00
C SER A 8 -26.67 24.01 -43.15
N VAL A 9 -27.19 23.67 -41.95
CA VAL A 9 -26.61 22.65 -41.06
C VAL A 9 -27.22 21.25 -41.30
N LEU A 10 -28.35 21.13 -42.01
CA LEU A 10 -29.06 19.87 -42.24
C LEU A 10 -28.68 19.14 -43.55
N LEU A 11 -27.71 19.66 -44.30
CA LEU A 11 -27.30 19.13 -45.61
C LEU A 11 -25.80 18.81 -45.68
N SER A 12 -25.17 18.49 -44.55
CA SER A 12 -23.92 17.75 -44.59
C SER A 12 -24.26 16.31 -44.97
N PRO A 13 -23.93 15.81 -46.19
CA PRO A 13 -23.99 14.39 -46.43
C PRO A 13 -23.12 13.76 -45.36
N ALA A 14 -23.68 12.83 -44.58
CA ALA A 14 -22.89 12.00 -43.70
C ALA A 14 -21.70 11.49 -44.54
N LEU A 15 -20.49 11.89 -44.17
CA LEU A 15 -19.26 11.43 -44.82
C LEU A 15 -19.22 9.92 -44.59
N ALA A 16 -19.83 9.18 -45.51
CA ALA A 16 -19.73 7.75 -45.56
C ALA A 16 -18.25 7.45 -45.81
N ILE A 17 -17.58 6.97 -44.77
CA ILE A 17 -16.20 6.52 -44.87
C ILE A 17 -16.20 5.42 -45.95
N PRO A 18 -15.44 5.59 -47.04
CA PRO A 18 -15.41 4.58 -48.09
C PRO A 18 -14.87 3.27 -47.49
N PRO A 19 -15.53 2.12 -47.78
CA PRO A 19 -15.10 0.84 -47.22
C PRO A 19 -13.67 0.53 -47.67
N ILE A 20 -12.85 0.10 -46.73
CA ILE A 20 -11.47 -0.31 -46.98
C ILE A 20 -11.43 -1.72 -47.56
N LYS A 21 -10.52 -1.94 -48.52
CA LYS A 21 -10.29 -3.24 -49.14
C LYS A 21 -9.20 -3.98 -48.35
N CYS A 22 -9.52 -5.10 -47.73
CA CYS A 22 -8.56 -5.93 -46.99
C CYS A 22 -8.35 -7.27 -47.68
N TYR A 23 -7.21 -7.90 -47.45
CA TYR A 23 -6.98 -9.29 -47.88
C TYR A 23 -7.88 -10.25 -47.09
N SER A 24 -8.47 -11.20 -47.79
CA SER A 24 -9.32 -12.27 -47.26
C SER A 24 -8.64 -13.62 -47.51
N CYS A 25 -7.65 -13.95 -46.69
CA CYS A 25 -6.80 -15.12 -46.89
C CYS A 25 -6.49 -15.82 -45.56
N ILE A 26 -6.11 -17.09 -45.65
CA ILE A 26 -5.62 -17.92 -44.53
C ILE A 26 -4.16 -18.21 -44.83
N LEU A 27 -3.24 -17.79 -43.95
CA LEU A 27 -1.81 -18.04 -44.09
C LEU A 27 -1.41 -19.36 -43.43
N PRO A 28 -1.03 -20.43 -44.17
CA PRO A 28 -0.57 -21.66 -43.58
C PRO A 28 0.57 -21.47 -42.55
N PRO A 29 0.71 -22.37 -41.57
CA PRO A 29 1.87 -22.34 -40.68
C PRO A 29 3.16 -22.42 -41.50
N ASN A 30 4.16 -21.61 -41.13
CA ASN A 30 5.49 -21.56 -41.74
C ASN A 30 5.60 -20.96 -43.15
N VAL A 31 4.61 -20.20 -43.62
CA VAL A 31 4.75 -19.44 -44.88
C VAL A 31 5.51 -18.14 -44.63
N ALA A 32 6.72 -18.05 -45.17
CA ALA A 32 7.57 -16.85 -45.11
C ALA A 32 7.12 -15.73 -46.06
N ASP A 33 6.42 -16.08 -47.16
CA ASP A 33 6.00 -15.12 -48.17
C ASP A 33 4.49 -14.86 -48.14
N PHE A 34 4.13 -13.78 -47.45
CA PHE A 34 2.75 -13.29 -47.34
C PHE A 34 2.14 -12.98 -48.71
N ALA A 35 2.92 -12.41 -49.63
CA ALA A 35 2.42 -11.97 -50.93
C ALA A 35 2.06 -13.13 -51.86
N ALA A 36 2.72 -14.29 -51.68
CA ALA A 36 2.44 -15.50 -52.45
C ALA A 36 1.09 -16.16 -52.10
N VAL A 37 0.65 -16.04 -50.84
CA VAL A 37 -0.59 -16.70 -50.35
C VAL A 37 -1.79 -15.74 -50.32
N CYS A 38 -1.54 -14.47 -50.00
CA CYS A 38 -2.56 -13.42 -49.96
C CYS A 38 -2.44 -12.54 -51.21
N ASN A 39 -2.82 -13.09 -52.37
CA ASN A 39 -2.79 -12.35 -53.62
C ASN A 39 -3.93 -11.31 -53.72
N GLN A 40 -3.77 -10.34 -54.61
CA GLN A 40 -4.72 -9.22 -54.79
C GLN A 40 -6.15 -9.64 -55.21
N THR A 41 -6.36 -10.91 -55.58
CA THR A 41 -7.67 -11.41 -56.01
C THR A 41 -8.57 -11.79 -54.84
N ASN A 42 -8.00 -12.15 -53.68
CA ASN A 42 -8.75 -12.55 -52.50
C ASN A 42 -8.84 -11.39 -51.52
N THR A 43 -9.76 -10.48 -51.80
CA THR A 43 -10.01 -9.30 -50.96
C THR A 43 -11.47 -9.20 -50.56
N CYS A 44 -11.71 -8.69 -49.37
CA CYS A 44 -13.02 -8.26 -48.91
C CYS A 44 -13.06 -6.73 -48.81
N THR A 45 -14.25 -6.16 -48.68
CA THR A 45 -14.45 -4.74 -48.38
C THR A 45 -15.22 -4.61 -47.08
N GLY A 46 -14.79 -3.75 -46.18
CA GLY A 46 -15.51 -3.41 -44.96
C GLY A 46 -14.93 -2.16 -44.31
N ASN A 47 -15.41 -1.77 -43.13
CA ASN A 47 -14.91 -0.57 -42.45
C ASN A 47 -13.56 -0.82 -41.72
N TRP A 48 -13.22 -2.08 -41.44
CA TRP A 48 -12.05 -2.49 -40.64
C TRP A 48 -11.40 -3.76 -41.19
N CYS A 49 -10.07 -3.85 -41.13
CA CYS A 49 -9.33 -5.09 -41.38
C CYS A 49 -9.05 -5.80 -40.05
N THR A 50 -9.26 -7.11 -40.01
CA THR A 50 -9.09 -7.96 -38.82
C THR A 50 -8.02 -9.01 -39.05
N LYS A 51 -7.27 -9.32 -37.98
CA LYS A 51 -6.26 -10.38 -37.93
C LYS A 51 -6.64 -11.31 -36.77
N GLY A 52 -7.14 -12.51 -37.08
CA GLY A 52 -7.50 -13.50 -36.08
C GLY A 52 -6.27 -14.31 -35.62
N PRO A 53 -6.10 -14.60 -34.32
CA PRO A 53 -5.06 -15.50 -33.85
C PRO A 53 -5.53 -16.95 -33.95
N ASP A 54 -4.71 -17.79 -34.59
CA ASP A 54 -4.63 -19.20 -34.21
C ASP A 54 -3.26 -19.78 -34.60
N ALA A 55 -2.62 -20.44 -33.63
CA ALA A 55 -1.39 -21.22 -33.83
C ALA A 55 -1.68 -22.73 -33.94
N ARG A 56 -2.93 -23.17 -33.71
CA ARG A 56 -3.38 -24.57 -33.77
C ARG A 56 -4.29 -24.86 -34.97
N SER A 57 -5.13 -23.93 -35.42
CA SER A 57 -5.64 -24.00 -36.79
C SER A 57 -4.56 -23.51 -37.74
N SER A 58 -4.49 -24.16 -38.88
CA SER A 58 -3.41 -24.08 -39.85
C SER A 58 -3.33 -22.72 -40.57
N GLY A 59 -3.52 -21.59 -39.88
CA GLY A 59 -3.11 -20.29 -40.37
C GLY A 59 -3.65 -19.02 -39.73
N ILE A 60 -3.03 -17.88 -40.04
CA ILE A 60 -3.51 -16.53 -39.67
C ILE A 60 -4.56 -16.08 -40.69
N LEU A 61 -5.77 -15.76 -40.22
CA LEU A 61 -6.85 -15.24 -41.07
C LEU A 61 -6.82 -13.71 -41.09
N TYR A 62 -6.81 -13.17 -42.31
CA TYR A 62 -7.03 -11.76 -42.60
C TYR A 62 -8.43 -11.60 -43.19
N GLY A 63 -9.22 -10.63 -42.74
CA GLY A 63 -10.58 -10.40 -43.24
C GLY A 63 -11.14 -9.04 -42.88
N CYS A 64 -12.35 -8.73 -43.35
CA CYS A 64 -13.01 -7.43 -43.16
C CYS A 64 -14.15 -7.54 -42.15
N MET A 65 -14.35 -6.47 -41.39
CA MET A 65 -15.54 -6.28 -40.56
C MET A 65 -16.10 -4.88 -40.77
N ASP A 66 -17.43 -4.76 -40.76
CA ASP A 66 -18.12 -3.48 -40.90
C ASP A 66 -18.25 -2.73 -39.57
N THR A 67 -17.95 -3.41 -38.47
CA THR A 67 -18.03 -2.90 -37.09
C THR A 67 -16.66 -3.03 -36.43
N ALA A 68 -16.24 -1.99 -35.70
CA ALA A 68 -14.96 -2.02 -34.99
C ALA A 68 -14.94 -3.20 -33.99
N PRO A 69 -13.89 -4.05 -33.99
CA PRO A 69 -13.82 -5.21 -33.08
C PRO A 69 -13.92 -4.84 -31.60
N VAL A 70 -13.58 -3.59 -31.27
CA VAL A 70 -13.44 -3.08 -29.91
C VAL A 70 -14.74 -2.50 -29.34
N ASP A 71 -15.83 -2.40 -30.12
CA ASP A 71 -17.02 -1.67 -29.66
C ASP A 71 -18.27 -2.55 -29.50
N VAL A 72 -18.36 -3.74 -30.13
CA VAL A 72 -19.61 -4.54 -30.15
C VAL A 72 -19.44 -6.08 -30.18
N ALA A 73 -18.22 -6.62 -30.02
CA ALA A 73 -17.97 -8.05 -30.08
C ALA A 73 -18.54 -8.83 -28.88
N LYS A 74 -19.77 -9.35 -29.02
CA LYS A 74 -20.16 -10.59 -28.36
C LYS A 74 -19.23 -11.70 -28.85
N SER A 75 -18.90 -12.68 -28.01
CA SER A 75 -18.15 -13.84 -28.49
C SER A 75 -18.85 -14.43 -29.72
N THR A 76 -18.17 -14.42 -30.86
CA THR A 76 -18.76 -14.89 -32.12
C THR A 76 -17.75 -15.77 -32.82
N CYS A 77 -18.18 -16.99 -33.14
CA CYS A 77 -17.43 -17.90 -33.98
C CYS A 77 -17.89 -17.75 -35.42
N LYS A 78 -16.98 -17.36 -36.30
CA LYS A 78 -17.21 -17.40 -37.75
C LYS A 78 -16.75 -18.74 -38.28
N MET A 79 -17.70 -19.54 -38.77
CA MET A 79 -17.39 -20.78 -39.48
C MET A 79 -16.89 -20.45 -40.89
N VAL A 80 -15.68 -20.90 -41.21
CA VAL A 80 -15.08 -20.73 -42.55
C VAL A 80 -14.96 -22.10 -43.19
N LYS A 81 -15.63 -22.29 -44.33
CA LYS A 81 -15.47 -23.48 -45.16
C LYS A 81 -14.32 -23.23 -46.14
N THR A 82 -13.34 -24.13 -46.12
CA THR A 82 -12.29 -24.20 -47.14
C THR A 82 -12.34 -25.58 -47.80
N GLU A 83 -11.60 -25.76 -48.89
CA GLU A 83 -11.43 -27.08 -49.53
C GLU A 83 -10.84 -28.14 -48.59
N ARG A 84 -10.18 -27.71 -47.50
CA ARG A 84 -9.56 -28.58 -46.49
C ARG A 84 -10.46 -28.89 -45.29
N GLY A 85 -11.65 -28.30 -45.22
CA GLY A 85 -12.60 -28.52 -44.13
C GLY A 85 -13.28 -27.25 -43.63
N THR A 86 -14.13 -27.43 -42.62
CA THR A 86 -14.80 -26.30 -41.94
C THR A 86 -14.04 -25.97 -40.67
N TYR A 87 -13.65 -24.72 -40.49
CA TYR A 87 -12.91 -24.23 -39.33
C TYR A 87 -13.77 -23.21 -38.58
N ALA A 88 -13.83 -23.31 -37.25
CA ALA A 88 -14.46 -22.33 -36.39
C ALA A 88 -13.42 -21.29 -35.96
N ASN A 89 -13.55 -20.05 -36.41
CA ASN A 89 -12.71 -18.96 -35.94
C ASN A 89 -13.49 -18.16 -34.88
N CYS A 90 -13.20 -18.45 -33.61
CA CYS A 90 -13.89 -17.88 -32.46
C CYS A 90 -13.16 -16.66 -31.93
N TYR A 91 -13.84 -15.51 -31.94
CA TYR A 91 -13.43 -14.36 -31.15
C TYR A 91 -14.10 -14.48 -29.79
N CYS A 92 -13.30 -14.50 -28.72
CA CYS A 92 -13.81 -14.49 -27.35
C CYS A 92 -13.78 -13.07 -26.81
N ASN A 93 -14.82 -12.68 -26.08
CA ASN A 93 -14.79 -11.46 -25.29
C ASN A 93 -13.68 -11.61 -24.24
N ASN A 94 -12.94 -10.54 -23.93
CA ASN A 94 -11.65 -10.51 -23.20
C ASN A 94 -11.65 -11.11 -21.76
N ILE A 95 -12.73 -11.77 -21.35
CA ILE A 95 -12.97 -12.25 -19.99
C ILE A 95 -12.80 -13.78 -19.87
N GLU A 96 -12.89 -14.53 -20.98
CA GLU A 96 -12.68 -16.00 -20.97
C GLU A 96 -11.83 -16.43 -22.19
N TYR A 97 -10.60 -16.84 -21.93
CA TYR A 97 -9.68 -17.37 -22.94
C TYR A 97 -10.08 -18.80 -23.32
N CYS A 98 -10.83 -18.98 -24.42
CA CYS A 98 -11.25 -20.32 -24.85
C CYS A 98 -10.18 -21.18 -25.53
N ASN A 99 -8.91 -20.76 -25.59
CA ASN A 99 -7.81 -21.63 -26.02
C ASN A 99 -6.53 -21.29 -25.25
N GLY A 100 -6.46 -21.82 -24.03
CA GLY A 100 -5.28 -21.76 -23.17
C GLY A 100 -4.03 -22.27 -23.87
N GLY A 101 -3.07 -21.37 -24.03
CA GLY A 101 -1.74 -21.65 -24.55
C GLY A 101 -1.05 -20.36 -24.97
N GLY A 102 -0.34 -19.71 -24.04
CA GLY A 102 0.71 -18.75 -24.42
C GLY A 102 0.64 -17.34 -23.82
N MET A 103 0.20 -17.15 -22.57
CA MET A 103 0.66 -15.96 -21.82
C MET A 103 1.99 -16.17 -21.10
N ASP A 104 2.46 -17.42 -20.95
CA ASP A 104 3.65 -17.83 -20.19
C ASP A 104 5.01 -17.32 -20.73
N GLY A 105 5.00 -16.26 -21.55
CA GLY A 105 6.23 -15.63 -22.05
C GLY A 105 6.13 -14.13 -22.34
N LEU A 106 4.94 -13.52 -22.30
CA LEU A 106 4.75 -12.11 -22.68
C LEU A 106 4.53 -11.18 -21.47
N LEU A 107 4.04 -11.72 -20.35
CA LEU A 107 3.82 -11.01 -19.09
C LEU A 107 4.73 -11.57 -18.00
N ASN A 108 6.04 -11.54 -18.21
CA ASN A 108 6.94 -12.28 -17.29
C ASN A 108 7.25 -11.50 -16.01
N THR A 109 7.04 -10.18 -16.00
CA THR A 109 7.41 -9.34 -14.86
C THR A 109 6.38 -8.24 -14.62
N VAL A 110 5.85 -8.21 -13.41
CA VAL A 110 5.05 -7.12 -12.87
C VAL A 110 5.90 -6.39 -11.84
N LEU A 111 6.15 -5.11 -12.07
CA LEU A 111 6.77 -4.25 -11.08
C LEU A 111 5.68 -3.76 -10.13
N SER A 112 5.87 -3.94 -8.83
CA SER A 112 4.95 -3.41 -7.82
C SER A 112 5.63 -2.33 -7.00
N LEU A 113 4.86 -1.31 -6.66
CA LEU A 113 5.26 -0.22 -5.79
C LEU A 113 4.09 0.12 -4.90
N THR A 114 4.31 0.23 -3.60
CA THR A 114 3.29 0.75 -2.70
C THR A 114 3.69 2.12 -2.21
N HIS A 115 2.73 3.02 -2.16
CA HIS A 115 2.91 4.32 -1.57
C HIS A 115 1.91 4.60 -0.47
N ILE A 116 2.37 5.35 0.53
CA ILE A 116 1.54 5.88 1.61
C ILE A 116 1.35 7.36 1.34
N LEU A 117 0.10 7.76 1.16
CA LEU A 117 -0.30 9.14 0.96
C LEU A 117 -0.25 9.89 2.30
N HIS A 118 -0.97 9.38 3.30
CA HIS A 118 -0.97 9.95 4.65
C HIS A 118 -1.46 8.93 5.69
N ILE A 119 -1.22 9.28 6.95
CA ILE A 119 -1.56 8.47 8.13
C ILE A 119 -2.34 9.39 9.08
N PRO A 120 -3.68 9.38 9.04
CA PRO A 120 -4.50 10.35 9.75
C PRO A 120 -4.52 10.09 11.26
N THR A 121 -4.54 8.82 11.65
CA THR A 121 -4.82 8.39 13.02
C THR A 121 -3.94 7.21 13.39
N MET A 122 -3.46 7.25 14.62
CA MET A 122 -2.72 6.18 15.27
C MET A 122 -3.34 6.00 16.65
N ASP A 123 -3.75 4.78 16.96
CA ASP A 123 -4.39 4.42 18.20
C ASP A 123 -3.45 3.53 19.02
N GLU A 124 -2.84 4.13 20.03
CA GLU A 124 -1.89 3.47 20.94
C GLU A 124 -2.59 2.64 22.02
N ASN A 125 -3.93 2.70 22.11
CA ASN A 125 -4.67 2.04 23.18
C ASN A 125 -4.55 0.52 23.09
N GLU A 126 -4.52 -0.13 24.26
CA GLU A 126 -4.27 -1.56 24.44
C GLU A 126 -5.25 -2.46 23.68
N GLN A 127 -6.46 -1.97 23.40
CA GLN A 127 -7.50 -2.72 22.70
C GLN A 127 -7.31 -2.74 21.17
N SER A 128 -6.73 -1.69 20.60
CA SER A 128 -6.77 -1.45 19.16
C SER A 128 -5.40 -1.38 18.51
N GLU A 129 -4.33 -1.05 19.24
CA GLU A 129 -2.92 -0.94 18.79
C GLU A 129 -2.77 -0.88 17.26
N SER A 130 -3.27 0.20 16.64
CA SER A 130 -3.43 0.24 15.18
C SER A 130 -3.13 1.61 14.58
N VAL A 131 -2.95 1.62 13.26
CA VAL A 131 -2.70 2.82 12.49
C VAL A 131 -3.57 2.81 11.24
N ASP A 132 -4.28 3.90 11.00
CA ASP A 132 -5.02 4.09 9.76
C ASP A 132 -4.05 4.60 8.68
N VAL A 133 -4.02 3.94 7.53
CA VAL A 133 -3.09 4.22 6.44
C VAL A 133 -3.88 4.39 5.16
N HIS A 134 -3.69 5.54 4.51
CA HIS A 134 -4.19 5.79 3.16
C HIS A 134 -3.01 5.81 2.19
N GLY A 135 -3.22 5.21 1.02
CA GLY A 135 -2.17 5.11 0.01
C GLY A 135 -2.69 4.55 -1.31
N ALA A 136 -1.77 4.12 -2.15
CA ALA A 136 -2.10 3.28 -3.29
C ALA A 136 -1.00 2.26 -3.57
N VAL A 137 -1.40 1.12 -4.13
CA VAL A 137 -0.48 0.15 -4.73
C VAL A 137 -0.49 0.37 -6.23
N HIS A 138 0.70 0.57 -6.78
CA HIS A 138 0.94 0.66 -8.20
C HIS A 138 1.49 -0.64 -8.74
N PHE A 139 0.96 -1.05 -9.88
CA PHE A 139 1.50 -2.15 -10.66
C PHE A 139 1.89 -1.63 -12.03
N LYS A 140 3.08 -2.01 -12.49
CA LYS A 140 3.59 -1.66 -13.81
C LYS A 140 4.01 -2.92 -14.53
N TRP A 141 3.53 -3.09 -15.74
CA TRP A 141 3.89 -4.22 -16.60
C TRP A 141 3.83 -3.79 -18.06
N THR A 142 4.26 -4.65 -18.97
CA THR A 142 4.14 -4.40 -20.40
C THR A 142 3.30 -5.52 -21.01
N SER A 143 2.37 -5.14 -21.89
CA SER A 143 1.57 -6.09 -22.66
C SER A 143 1.64 -5.73 -24.15
N PRO A 144 2.24 -6.60 -24.99
CA PRO A 144 2.38 -6.33 -26.42
C PRO A 144 1.05 -6.26 -27.17
N HIS A 145 -0.04 -6.73 -26.55
CA HIS A 145 -1.39 -6.66 -27.12
C HIS A 145 -1.98 -5.25 -27.12
N TYR A 146 -1.43 -4.35 -26.31
CA TYR A 146 -1.88 -2.97 -26.19
C TYR A 146 -0.89 -1.98 -26.81
N VAL A 147 -0.12 -2.40 -27.82
CA VAL A 147 0.80 -1.53 -28.56
C VAL A 147 0.05 -0.88 -29.73
N TRP A 148 0.18 0.43 -29.89
CA TRP A 148 -0.33 1.15 -31.07
C TRP A 148 0.64 2.24 -31.53
N ASN A 149 0.48 2.72 -32.76
CA ASN A 149 1.25 3.86 -33.24
C ASN A 149 0.47 5.15 -33.00
N GLY A 150 0.87 5.95 -32.01
CA GLY A 150 0.19 7.21 -31.67
C GLY A 150 0.10 8.21 -32.83
N THR A 151 1.02 8.19 -33.80
CA THR A 151 0.93 9.09 -34.97
C THR A 151 -0.27 8.79 -35.87
N LYS A 152 -0.84 7.57 -35.77
CA LYS A 152 -2.06 7.19 -36.50
C LYS A 152 -3.35 7.59 -35.76
N TYR A 153 -3.24 8.05 -34.52
CA TYR A 153 -4.35 8.40 -33.64
C TYR A 153 -4.12 9.80 -33.06
N ASP A 154 -3.92 10.81 -33.91
CA ASP A 154 -3.76 12.22 -33.49
C ASP A 154 -2.70 12.44 -32.39
N GLN A 155 -1.59 11.71 -32.48
CA GLN A 155 -0.48 11.74 -31.51
C GLN A 155 -0.86 11.27 -30.09
N VAL A 156 -1.97 10.55 -29.94
CA VAL A 156 -2.35 9.92 -28.68
C VAL A 156 -1.37 8.80 -28.38
N ASN A 157 -0.46 9.03 -27.44
CA ASN A 157 0.53 8.05 -26.97
C ASN A 157 0.19 7.44 -25.61
N GLN A 158 -0.92 7.87 -25.00
CA GLN A 158 -1.33 7.43 -23.68
C GLN A 158 -2.85 7.49 -23.54
N ILE A 159 -3.41 6.47 -22.92
CA ILE A 159 -4.82 6.39 -22.56
C ILE A 159 -4.87 6.11 -21.06
N SER A 160 -5.53 6.98 -20.29
CA SER A 160 -5.71 6.81 -18.85
C SER A 160 -7.17 6.95 -18.49
N ARG A 161 -7.74 5.94 -17.82
CA ARG A 161 -9.16 5.89 -17.42
C ARG A 161 -9.34 5.11 -16.12
N MET A 162 -10.50 5.23 -15.51
CA MET A 162 -10.85 4.35 -14.40
C MET A 162 -11.03 2.91 -14.90
N VAL A 163 -10.65 1.93 -14.10
CA VAL A 163 -10.71 0.51 -14.47
C VAL A 163 -12.14 0.07 -14.86
N GLY A 164 -13.16 0.61 -14.19
CA GLY A 164 -14.57 0.35 -14.51
C GLY A 164 -15.02 0.89 -15.88
N GLU A 165 -14.36 1.91 -16.42
CA GLU A 165 -14.70 2.54 -17.70
C GLU A 165 -14.19 1.76 -18.92
N TYR A 166 -13.34 0.74 -18.72
CA TYR A 166 -12.86 -0.10 -19.82
C TYR A 166 -13.86 -1.21 -20.21
N LEU A 167 -15.05 -1.27 -19.61
CA LEU A 167 -16.04 -2.30 -19.92
C LEU A 167 -16.62 -2.13 -21.35
N PRO A 168 -16.85 -3.24 -22.07
CA PRO A 168 -16.64 -4.64 -21.65
C PRO A 168 -15.21 -5.17 -21.87
N TYR A 169 -14.31 -4.39 -22.50
CA TYR A 169 -12.97 -4.82 -22.91
C TYR A 169 -11.86 -4.45 -21.91
N LYS A 170 -12.10 -4.75 -20.63
CA LYS A 170 -11.16 -4.47 -19.55
C LYS A 170 -9.87 -5.29 -19.74
N PRO A 171 -8.69 -4.64 -19.79
CA PRO A 171 -7.42 -5.36 -19.75
C PRO A 171 -7.28 -6.20 -18.49
N TRP A 172 -6.49 -7.26 -18.55
CA TRP A 172 -6.09 -7.96 -17.33
C TRP A 172 -5.38 -6.98 -16.39
N THR A 173 -5.78 -6.98 -15.12
CA THR A 173 -5.21 -6.14 -14.06
C THR A 173 -4.91 -7.02 -12.85
N PRO A 174 -3.72 -6.92 -12.23
CA PRO A 174 -3.48 -7.54 -10.94
C PRO A 174 -4.45 -6.97 -9.90
N LYS A 175 -4.96 -7.85 -9.03
CA LYS A 175 -5.88 -7.47 -7.96
C LYS A 175 -5.16 -7.61 -6.61
N PRO A 176 -4.81 -6.49 -5.95
CA PRO A 176 -4.27 -6.55 -4.60
C PRO A 176 -5.36 -6.97 -3.62
N ASN A 177 -5.05 -7.94 -2.78
CA ASN A 177 -5.76 -8.26 -1.57
C ASN A 177 -4.89 -7.84 -0.38
N PHE A 178 -5.49 -7.29 0.67
CA PHE A 178 -4.75 -6.90 1.87
C PHE A 178 -5.10 -7.87 2.98
N GLU A 179 -4.09 -8.56 3.51
CA GLU A 179 -4.33 -9.47 4.62
C GLU A 179 -4.33 -8.71 5.95
N PRO A 180 -5.34 -8.92 6.81
CA PRO A 180 -5.28 -8.46 8.18
C PRO A 180 -4.18 -9.24 8.92
N PHE A 181 -3.06 -8.57 9.21
CA PHE A 181 -1.86 -9.17 9.82
C PHE A 181 -2.07 -9.72 11.25
N ALA A 182 -3.27 -9.57 11.82
CA ALA A 182 -3.62 -10.04 13.17
C ALA A 182 -3.33 -11.54 13.39
N THR A 183 -3.47 -12.37 12.36
CA THR A 183 -3.24 -13.83 12.44
C THR A 183 -1.77 -14.22 12.62
N TRP A 184 -0.81 -13.41 12.18
CA TRP A 184 0.62 -13.76 12.24
C TRP A 184 1.32 -13.41 13.54
N LEU A 185 0.79 -12.45 14.32
CA LEU A 185 1.39 -12.02 15.58
C LEU A 185 1.03 -12.91 16.79
N GLY A 186 0.34 -14.03 16.57
CA GLY A 186 -0.12 -14.92 17.65
C GLY A 186 -1.15 -14.26 18.58
N ARG A 187 -1.74 -13.13 18.16
CA ARG A 187 -2.83 -12.46 18.87
C ARG A 187 -4.14 -12.79 18.17
N GLU A 188 -4.68 -13.96 18.48
CA GLU A 188 -6.02 -14.41 18.01
C GLU A 188 -7.17 -13.48 18.47
N LYS A 189 -6.88 -12.50 19.33
CA LYS A 189 -7.83 -11.57 19.94
C LYS A 189 -7.73 -10.12 19.42
N PHE A 190 -7.25 -9.90 18.21
CA PHE A 190 -7.68 -8.68 17.52
C PHE A 190 -9.13 -8.91 17.09
N GLU A 191 -10.06 -8.77 18.02
CA GLU A 191 -11.45 -8.49 17.68
C GLU A 191 -11.38 -7.12 17.00
N GLN A 192 -11.25 -7.12 15.66
CA GLN A 192 -11.44 -5.90 14.91
C GLN A 192 -12.83 -5.41 15.33
N PRO A 193 -12.96 -4.21 15.94
CA PRO A 193 -14.28 -3.64 16.15
C PRO A 193 -14.95 -3.65 14.77
N ASP A 194 -16.15 -4.22 14.70
CA ASP A 194 -16.90 -4.65 13.50
C ASP A 194 -17.10 -3.56 12.41
N GLU A 195 -16.49 -2.38 12.52
CA GLU A 195 -16.72 -1.20 11.70
C GLU A 195 -15.54 -0.72 10.86
N PHE A 196 -14.34 -1.31 10.95
CA PHE A 196 -13.25 -0.92 10.04
C PHE A 196 -13.27 -1.70 8.73
N ASP A 197 -14.09 -1.18 7.81
CA ASP A 197 -14.11 -1.59 6.42
C ASP A 197 -12.73 -1.33 5.78
N THR A 198 -12.08 -2.42 5.40
CA THR A 198 -10.91 -2.38 4.52
C THR A 198 -11.38 -1.94 3.14
N PHE A 199 -11.15 -0.68 2.79
CA PHE A 199 -11.56 -0.16 1.49
C PHE A 199 -10.42 -0.29 0.48
N VAL A 200 -10.61 -1.23 -0.45
CA VAL A 200 -9.85 -1.31 -1.70
C VAL A 200 -10.72 -0.76 -2.80
N TYR A 201 -10.37 0.41 -3.32
CA TYR A 201 -11.19 1.07 -4.34
C TYR A 201 -10.84 0.52 -5.74
N GLU A 202 -11.19 -0.73 -6.02
CA GLU A 202 -10.98 -1.34 -7.35
C GLU A 202 -11.62 -0.51 -8.47
N GLU A 203 -12.82 0.04 -8.21
CA GLU A 203 -13.55 0.85 -9.19
C GLU A 203 -12.93 2.23 -9.42
N ALA A 204 -12.33 2.82 -8.37
CA ALA A 204 -11.61 4.08 -8.47
C ALA A 204 -10.15 3.89 -8.91
N SER A 205 -9.74 2.67 -9.22
CA SER A 205 -8.40 2.39 -9.70
C SER A 205 -8.20 3.01 -11.08
N GLN A 206 -7.08 3.70 -11.26
CA GLN A 206 -6.72 4.30 -12.53
C GLN A 206 -5.79 3.36 -13.29
N LEU A 207 -6.16 3.03 -14.53
CA LEU A 207 -5.30 2.29 -15.45
C LEU A 207 -4.82 3.23 -16.54
N THR A 208 -3.52 3.32 -16.69
CA THR A 208 -2.84 4.06 -17.75
C THR A 208 -2.14 3.08 -18.66
N ILE A 209 -2.41 3.17 -19.96
CA ILE A 209 -1.81 2.35 -21.01
C ILE A 209 -1.06 3.33 -21.93
N ASN A 210 0.20 3.06 -22.21
CA ASN A 210 1.02 3.84 -23.15
C ASN A 210 1.11 3.12 -24.50
N SER A 211 1.44 3.86 -25.56
CA SER A 211 1.48 3.36 -26.94
C SER A 211 2.49 2.24 -27.18
N ASP A 212 3.50 2.12 -26.32
CA ASP A 212 4.48 1.04 -26.31
C ASP A 212 3.98 -0.24 -25.60
N GLY A 213 2.72 -0.26 -25.16
CA GLY A 213 2.11 -1.37 -24.43
C GLY A 213 2.49 -1.40 -22.94
N SER A 214 3.25 -0.44 -22.42
CA SER A 214 3.48 -0.32 -20.99
C SER A 214 2.20 0.13 -20.29
N MET A 215 1.92 -0.50 -19.16
CA MET A 215 0.69 -0.34 -18.39
C MET A 215 1.05 0.01 -16.96
N ILE A 216 0.30 0.94 -16.38
CA ILE A 216 0.44 1.39 -15.00
C ILE A 216 -0.96 1.39 -14.38
N LEU A 217 -1.17 0.50 -13.41
CA LEU A 217 -2.37 0.48 -12.59
C LEU A 217 -2.06 1.14 -11.25
N SER A 218 -2.96 2.00 -10.78
CA SER A 218 -2.91 2.60 -9.45
C SER A 218 -4.18 2.20 -8.69
N VAL A 219 -4.03 1.43 -7.62
CA VAL A 219 -5.13 0.95 -6.77
C VAL A 219 -5.09 1.67 -5.43
N PRO A 220 -5.96 2.67 -5.19
CA PRO A 220 -6.00 3.36 -3.91
C PRO A 220 -6.57 2.46 -2.81
N PHE A 221 -6.03 2.61 -1.61
CA PHE A 221 -6.47 1.88 -0.42
C PHE A 221 -6.61 2.80 0.81
N SER A 222 -7.49 2.38 1.71
CA SER A 222 -7.68 2.93 3.03
C SER A 222 -7.82 1.78 4.02
N LEU A 223 -6.82 1.60 4.89
CA LEU A 223 -6.67 0.39 5.71
C LEU A 223 -6.36 0.77 7.15
N ARG A 224 -6.89 0.00 8.11
CA ARG A 224 -6.42 0.00 9.49
C ARG A 224 -5.45 -1.14 9.70
N LEU A 225 -4.19 -0.82 9.97
CA LEU A 225 -3.12 -1.78 10.16
C LEU A 225 -2.92 -2.06 11.64
N PRO A 226 -2.87 -3.33 12.07
CA PRO A 226 -2.44 -3.66 13.42
C PRO A 226 -0.94 -3.37 13.56
N CYS A 227 -0.57 -2.86 14.72
CA CYS A 227 0.79 -2.49 15.09
C CYS A 227 1.12 -3.14 16.44
N ASN A 228 2.35 -3.61 16.62
CA ASN A 228 2.79 -4.10 17.92
C ASN A 228 3.60 -3.00 18.60
N PHE A 229 2.95 -2.19 19.43
CA PHE A 229 3.61 -1.08 20.13
C PHE A 229 4.42 -1.59 21.33
N ASP A 230 5.73 -1.38 21.30
CA ASP A 230 6.65 -1.63 22.41
C ASP A 230 7.07 -0.32 23.07
N PHE A 231 6.51 -0.06 24.25
CA PHE A 231 6.75 1.17 25.02
C PHE A 231 7.93 1.06 26.00
N SER A 232 8.74 0.01 25.93
CA SER A 232 9.86 -0.22 26.87
C SER A 232 10.91 0.91 26.86
N SER A 233 11.04 1.64 25.75
CA SER A 233 11.98 2.76 25.58
C SER A 233 11.31 4.14 25.49
N PHE A 234 10.03 4.25 25.90
CA PHE A 234 9.29 5.52 25.88
C PHE A 234 10.05 6.65 26.61
N PRO A 235 10.09 7.89 26.08
CA PRO A 235 9.45 8.38 24.84
C PRO A 235 10.34 8.28 23.58
N ASN A 236 11.40 7.47 23.62
CA ASN A 236 12.35 7.28 22.50
C ASN A 236 12.07 5.97 21.75
N ASP A 237 10.83 5.52 21.80
CA ASP A 237 10.31 4.29 21.20
C ASP A 237 10.23 4.37 19.66
N GLU A 238 10.52 3.24 19.03
CA GLU A 238 10.32 3.00 17.60
C GLU A 238 9.44 1.76 17.45
N HIS A 239 8.40 1.85 16.64
CA HIS A 239 7.43 0.79 16.41
C HIS A 239 7.37 0.42 14.94
N LEU A 240 7.15 -0.86 14.64
CA LEU A 240 7.04 -1.35 13.27
C LEU A 240 5.62 -1.89 13.03
N CYS A 241 4.93 -1.29 12.07
CA CYS A 241 3.67 -1.81 11.54
C CYS A 241 3.93 -2.44 10.18
N VAL A 242 3.25 -3.55 9.87
CA VAL A 242 3.46 -4.27 8.62
C VAL A 242 2.17 -4.27 7.80
N LEU A 243 2.25 -3.75 6.58
CA LEU A 243 1.22 -3.85 5.57
C LEU A 243 1.52 -5.05 4.68
N VAL A 244 0.60 -6.01 4.59
CA VAL A 244 0.74 -7.18 3.71
C VAL A 244 -0.18 -7.03 2.52
N VAL A 245 0.42 -7.00 1.33
CA VAL A 245 -0.29 -6.97 0.05
C VAL A 245 -0.08 -8.32 -0.63
N GLN A 246 -1.18 -8.94 -1.03
CA GLN A 246 -1.18 -10.17 -1.78
C GLN A 246 -1.77 -9.96 -3.17
N THR A 247 -1.30 -10.71 -4.14
CA THR A 247 -2.00 -10.84 -5.42
C THR A 247 -2.16 -12.31 -5.76
N MET A 248 -3.37 -12.71 -6.14
CA MET A 248 -3.69 -14.07 -6.54
C MET A 248 -3.93 -14.11 -8.05
N HIS A 249 -3.26 -15.00 -8.77
CA HIS A 249 -3.49 -15.18 -10.19
C HIS A 249 -3.15 -16.59 -10.67
N ALA A 250 -3.72 -16.94 -11.83
CA ALA A 250 -3.41 -18.19 -12.54
C ALA A 250 -2.16 -18.10 -13.42
N LEU A 251 -1.67 -16.88 -13.69
CA LEU A 251 -0.53 -16.64 -14.60
C LEU A 251 0.82 -16.92 -13.93
N GLU A 252 1.84 -17.26 -14.72
CA GLU A 252 3.24 -17.32 -14.26
C GLU A 252 3.87 -15.92 -14.32
N LEU A 253 3.71 -15.14 -13.25
CA LEU A 253 4.24 -13.78 -13.14
C LEU A 253 5.42 -13.73 -12.17
N THR A 254 6.43 -12.92 -12.47
CA THR A 254 7.46 -12.54 -11.50
C THR A 254 7.14 -11.15 -10.97
N PHE A 255 7.02 -10.98 -9.66
CA PHE A 255 6.89 -9.66 -9.05
C PHE A 255 8.26 -9.11 -8.67
N LYS A 256 8.53 -7.85 -8.99
CA LYS A 256 9.76 -7.15 -8.57
C LYS A 256 9.42 -5.78 -8.01
N GLN A 257 10.25 -5.29 -7.09
CA GLN A 257 10.13 -3.90 -6.63
C GLN A 257 10.58 -2.94 -7.74
N ASP A 258 9.86 -1.85 -7.95
CA ASP A 258 10.37 -0.76 -8.78
C ASP A 258 11.37 0.10 -7.97
N GLU A 259 12.67 -0.16 -8.14
CA GLU A 259 13.75 0.56 -7.46
C GLU A 259 13.76 2.06 -7.80
N SER A 260 13.39 2.42 -9.04
CA SER A 260 13.48 3.80 -9.55
C SER A 260 12.60 4.78 -8.79
N ILE A 261 11.55 4.28 -8.13
CA ILE A 261 10.57 5.10 -7.43
C ILE A 261 10.81 5.13 -5.91
N THR A 262 11.59 4.19 -5.37
CA THR A 262 11.97 4.17 -3.95
C THR A 262 12.66 5.48 -3.52
N ALA A 263 13.40 6.11 -4.43
CA ALA A 263 14.05 7.40 -4.25
C ALA A 263 13.08 8.60 -4.12
N VAL A 264 11.92 8.55 -4.77
CA VAL A 264 10.92 9.63 -4.71
C VAL A 264 10.28 9.68 -3.32
N TRP A 265 10.06 8.53 -2.68
CA TRP A 265 9.44 8.41 -1.36
C TRP A 265 10.34 8.81 -0.21
N SER A 266 11.66 8.63 -0.34
CA SER A 266 12.60 9.20 0.63
C SER A 266 12.45 10.72 0.73
N ALA A 267 12.02 11.40 -0.34
CA ALA A 267 11.95 12.85 -0.43
C ALA A 267 10.62 13.48 0.04
N ALA A 268 9.58 12.71 0.36
CA ALA A 268 8.29 13.27 0.78
C ALA A 268 8.45 14.04 2.13
N PRO A 269 8.15 15.36 2.19
CA PRO A 269 8.54 16.22 3.30
C PRO A 269 7.64 16.12 4.55
N ASN A 270 6.45 15.53 4.44
CA ASN A 270 5.44 15.56 5.51
C ASN A 270 5.18 14.18 6.12
N LYS A 271 6.21 13.59 6.73
CA LYS A 271 6.15 12.28 7.39
C LYS A 271 5.81 12.40 8.87
N ARG A 272 4.70 13.05 9.22
CA ARG A 272 4.28 13.20 10.63
C ARG A 272 2.83 12.77 10.82
N THR A 273 2.58 12.04 11.90
CA THR A 273 1.24 11.72 12.39
C THR A 273 1.25 11.86 13.90
N GLY A 274 0.48 12.82 14.43
CA GLY A 274 0.55 13.20 15.85
C GLY A 274 1.97 13.50 16.33
N ASP A 275 2.45 12.71 17.28
CA ASP A 275 3.78 12.82 17.89
C ASP A 275 4.84 11.92 17.21
N PHE A 276 4.51 11.24 16.11
CA PHE A 276 5.41 10.33 15.42
C PHE A 276 5.93 10.90 14.10
N VAL A 277 7.17 10.53 13.80
CA VAL A 277 7.72 10.56 12.44
C VAL A 277 7.70 9.14 11.92
N TYR A 278 7.25 8.94 10.68
CA TYR A 278 7.28 7.60 10.08
C TYR A 278 8.25 7.50 8.91
N ARG A 279 8.77 6.29 8.69
CA ARG A 279 9.61 5.94 7.54
C ARG A 279 9.31 4.53 7.06
N MET A 280 9.46 4.30 5.77
CA MET A 280 9.41 2.94 5.22
C MET A 280 10.74 2.25 5.55
N LYS A 281 10.70 1.17 6.31
CA LYS A 281 11.92 0.49 6.80
C LYS A 281 12.27 -0.76 6.00
N HIS A 282 11.28 -1.40 5.38
CA HIS A 282 11.52 -2.65 4.68
C HIS A 282 10.41 -2.97 3.69
N THR A 283 10.76 -3.48 2.51
CA THR A 283 9.81 -4.19 1.65
C THR A 283 10.35 -5.62 1.52
N ILE A 284 9.73 -6.60 2.18
CA ILE A 284 10.02 -8.02 1.89
C ILE A 284 9.12 -8.41 0.73
N LEU A 285 9.70 -8.42 -0.47
CA LEU A 285 9.11 -9.09 -1.62
C LEU A 285 9.70 -10.49 -1.69
N ASP A 286 9.20 -11.42 -0.85
CA ASP A 286 9.11 -12.83 -1.22
C ASP A 286 8.71 -13.71 -0.03
N GLN A 287 7.51 -14.28 -0.13
CA GLN A 287 7.34 -15.72 0.05
C GLN A 287 6.38 -16.22 -1.02
N TRP A 288 6.92 -16.87 -2.05
CA TRP A 288 6.14 -17.76 -2.91
C TRP A 288 5.47 -18.80 -2.03
N LYS A 289 4.14 -18.86 -2.06
CA LYS A 289 3.39 -20.01 -1.55
C LYS A 289 2.50 -20.48 -2.68
N GLN A 290 2.89 -21.57 -3.33
CA GLN A 290 2.01 -22.27 -4.26
C GLN A 290 0.97 -23.02 -3.44
N PHE A 291 -0.28 -22.58 -3.51
CA PHE A 291 -1.39 -23.33 -2.96
C PHE A 291 -1.99 -24.18 -4.07
N SER A 292 -1.87 -25.50 -3.93
CA SER A 292 -2.64 -26.46 -4.72
C SER A 292 -3.95 -26.73 -3.99
N PHE A 293 -5.04 -26.13 -4.47
CA PHE A 293 -6.37 -26.54 -4.04
C PHE A 293 -6.71 -27.89 -4.70
N VAL A 294 -7.43 -28.74 -3.95
CA VAL A 294 -7.84 -30.08 -4.42
C VAL A 294 -8.87 -29.90 -5.54
N GLY A 295 -8.40 -29.91 -6.80
CA GLY A 295 -9.20 -29.75 -8.02
C GLY A 295 -8.54 -28.84 -9.06
N GLU A 296 -7.65 -29.41 -9.88
CA GLU A 296 -7.09 -28.95 -11.18
C GLU A 296 -6.58 -27.50 -11.41
N HIS A 297 -6.72 -26.56 -10.48
CA HIS A 297 -6.22 -25.18 -10.68
C HIS A 297 -5.23 -24.78 -9.59
N SER A 298 -3.95 -24.70 -9.95
CA SER A 298 -2.93 -24.09 -9.09
C SER A 298 -3.04 -22.57 -9.15
N THR A 299 -3.39 -21.94 -8.04
CA THR A 299 -3.32 -20.48 -7.89
C THR A 299 -1.96 -20.11 -7.32
N ARG A 300 -1.30 -19.13 -7.94
CA ARG A 300 -0.08 -18.54 -7.41
C ARG A 300 -0.45 -17.31 -6.59
N VAL A 301 0.18 -17.20 -5.41
CA VAL A 301 0.00 -16.06 -4.52
C VAL A 301 1.35 -15.38 -4.34
N HIS A 302 1.40 -14.09 -4.64
CA HIS A 302 2.58 -13.26 -4.39
C HIS A 302 2.32 -12.37 -3.19
N HIS A 303 3.23 -12.43 -2.21
CA HIS A 303 3.17 -11.64 -0.97
C HIS A 303 4.22 -10.52 -1.02
N MET A 304 3.79 -9.32 -0.67
CA MET A 304 4.63 -8.16 -0.46
C MET A 304 4.36 -7.63 0.95
N GLU A 305 5.37 -7.68 1.82
CA GLU A 305 5.30 -7.11 3.16
C GLU A 305 6.00 -5.77 3.19
N ILE A 306 5.33 -4.76 3.74
CA ILE A 306 5.79 -3.39 3.75
C ILE A 306 5.82 -2.91 5.20
N GLY A 307 7.03 -2.75 5.72
CA GLY A 307 7.29 -2.27 7.07
C GLY A 307 7.29 -0.74 7.15
N ILE A 308 6.41 -0.21 7.98
CA ILE A 308 6.29 1.22 8.30
C ILE A 308 6.79 1.40 9.73
N ALA A 309 7.94 2.06 9.89
CA ALA A 309 8.51 2.35 11.19
C ALA A 309 8.07 3.73 11.67
N PHE A 310 7.51 3.79 12.88
CA PHE A 310 7.09 5.00 13.56
C PHE A 310 8.05 5.30 14.70
N THR A 311 8.68 6.47 14.69
CA THR A 311 9.57 6.94 15.74
C THR A 311 8.91 8.10 16.45
N ARG A 312 8.71 7.98 17.77
CA ARG A 312 8.14 9.06 18.57
C ARG A 312 9.11 10.26 18.61
N GLN A 313 8.59 11.48 18.61
CA GLN A 313 9.39 12.70 18.77
C GLN A 313 9.51 13.06 20.26
N PRO A 314 10.65 12.78 20.91
CA PRO A 314 10.72 12.83 22.37
C PRO A 314 10.74 14.27 22.94
N HIS A 315 11.06 15.28 22.12
CA HIS A 315 11.21 16.68 22.57
C HIS A 315 10.00 17.20 23.35
N ARG A 316 8.77 16.91 22.90
CA ARG A 316 7.53 17.34 23.58
C ARG A 316 7.41 16.74 24.97
N TYR A 317 7.81 15.48 25.13
CA TYR A 317 7.75 14.78 26.40
C TYR A 317 8.83 15.25 27.36
N TYR A 318 10.04 15.56 26.85
CA TYR A 318 11.08 16.16 27.67
C TYR A 318 10.67 17.54 28.18
N GLU A 319 10.12 18.39 27.31
CA GLU A 319 9.70 19.76 27.67
C GLU A 319 8.50 19.79 28.62
N ARG A 320 7.50 18.93 28.40
CA ARG A 320 6.24 18.94 29.16
C ARG A 320 6.28 18.11 30.44
N PHE A 321 7.06 17.03 30.47
CA PHE A 321 7.07 16.11 31.61
C PHE A 321 8.45 16.01 32.25
N HIS A 322 9.49 15.71 31.47
CA HIS A 322 10.79 15.38 32.06
C HIS A 322 11.46 16.57 32.76
N TYR A 323 11.54 17.74 32.13
CA TYR A 323 12.16 18.92 32.74
C TYR A 323 11.38 19.45 33.94
N PRO A 324 10.03 19.57 33.90
CA PRO A 324 9.27 19.93 35.09
C PRO A 324 9.48 18.95 36.25
N LEU A 325 9.38 17.63 36.00
CA LEU A 325 9.60 16.62 37.04
C LEU A 325 11.03 16.67 37.60
N THR A 326 12.03 16.84 36.74
CA THR A 326 13.44 17.01 37.18
C THR A 326 13.58 18.25 38.04
N GLY A 327 12.99 19.39 37.64
CA GLY A 327 12.98 20.62 38.43
C GLY A 327 12.32 20.43 39.80
N ILE A 328 11.19 19.72 39.85
CA ILE A 328 10.47 19.39 41.09
C ILE A 328 11.34 18.52 42.01
N VAL A 329 12.02 17.50 41.48
CA VAL A 329 12.95 16.66 42.25
C VAL A 329 14.12 17.49 42.79
N LEU A 330 14.73 18.34 41.97
CA LEU A 330 15.84 19.21 42.41
C LEU A 330 15.40 20.20 43.50
N MET A 331 14.21 20.78 43.37
CA MET A 331 13.63 21.65 44.40
C MET A 331 13.37 20.89 45.71
N SER A 332 12.94 19.63 45.64
CA SER A 332 12.74 18.79 46.82
C SER A 332 14.07 18.47 47.53
N GLN A 333 15.16 18.24 46.78
CA GLN A 333 16.50 18.05 47.33
C GLN A 333 17.02 19.34 47.99
N TYR A 334 16.75 20.50 47.37
CA TYR A 334 17.11 21.79 47.97
C TYR A 334 16.39 22.02 49.30
N ALA A 335 15.12 21.62 49.44
CA ALA A 335 14.36 21.75 50.68
C ALA A 335 15.01 21.02 51.87
N VAL A 336 15.79 19.95 51.64
CA VAL A 336 16.55 19.26 52.68
C VAL A 336 17.68 20.13 53.25
N THR A 337 18.23 21.04 52.44
CA THR A 337 19.32 21.94 52.86
C THR A 337 18.83 23.14 53.67
N ILE A 338 17.52 23.43 53.64
CA ILE A 338 16.94 24.54 54.40
C ILE A 338 16.77 24.10 55.85
N GLY A 339 17.52 24.71 56.77
CA GLY A 339 17.49 24.41 58.21
C GLY A 339 16.22 24.84 58.96
N HIS A 340 15.10 25.06 58.26
CA HIS A 340 13.81 25.41 58.85
C HIS A 340 12.78 24.31 58.60
N ASP A 341 12.40 23.61 59.67
CA ASP A 341 11.52 22.44 59.62
C ASP A 341 10.17 22.72 58.95
N TYR A 342 9.57 23.89 59.21
CA TYR A 342 8.28 24.28 58.62
C TYR A 342 8.32 24.42 57.08
N LEU A 343 9.41 24.98 56.54
CA LEU A 343 9.57 25.12 55.10
C LEU A 343 9.81 23.76 54.45
N ARG A 344 10.62 22.91 55.10
CA ARG A 344 10.90 21.56 54.64
C ARG A 344 9.62 20.73 54.49
N GLU A 345 8.74 20.73 55.49
CA GLU A 345 7.47 20.00 55.43
C GLU A 345 6.54 20.53 54.32
N SER A 346 6.47 21.85 54.18
CA SER A 346 5.64 22.50 53.15
C SER A 346 6.11 22.15 51.72
N PHE A 347 7.43 22.12 51.48
CA PHE A 347 7.99 21.75 50.19
C PHE A 347 7.78 20.27 49.85
N VAL A 348 7.90 19.37 50.83
CA VAL A 348 7.64 17.94 50.65
C VAL A 348 6.16 17.70 50.32
N LEU A 349 5.24 18.37 51.02
CA LEU A 349 3.81 18.25 50.72
C LEU A 349 3.48 18.78 49.32
N LEU A 350 4.01 19.94 48.95
CA LEU A 350 3.84 20.52 47.62
C LEU A 350 4.38 19.59 46.53
N PHE A 351 5.53 18.94 46.77
CA PHE A 351 6.09 17.94 45.88
C PHE A 351 5.11 16.78 45.65
N PHE A 352 4.54 16.20 46.70
CA PHE A 352 3.58 15.10 46.57
C PHE A 352 2.31 15.54 45.84
N ILE A 353 1.82 16.75 46.08
CA ILE A 353 0.64 17.30 45.38
C ILE A 353 0.93 17.47 43.89
N ILE A 354 2.06 18.10 43.54
CA ILE A 354 2.43 18.30 42.14
C ILE A 354 2.69 16.95 41.46
N PHE A 355 3.34 16.01 42.14
CA PHE A 355 3.59 14.68 41.62
C PHE A 355 2.27 13.92 41.37
N ALA A 356 1.35 13.92 42.33
CA ALA A 356 0.04 13.30 42.19
C ALA A 356 -0.78 13.95 41.06
N PHE A 357 -0.73 15.28 40.94
CA PHE A 357 -1.40 16.01 39.88
C PHE A 357 -0.81 15.71 38.50
N MET A 358 0.51 15.67 38.37
CA MET A 358 1.19 15.29 37.13
C MET A 358 0.90 13.84 36.75
N ASN A 359 0.76 12.94 37.74
CA ASN A 359 0.35 11.56 37.49
C ASN A 359 -1.10 11.48 36.98
N GLN A 360 -2.03 12.20 37.62
CA GLN A 360 -3.41 12.28 37.15
C GLN A 360 -3.53 12.90 35.75
N LEU A 361 -2.73 13.92 35.44
CA LEU A 361 -2.70 14.50 34.09
C LEU A 361 -2.14 13.52 33.05
N SER A 362 -1.14 12.73 33.42
CA SER A 362 -0.62 11.67 32.55
C SER A 362 -1.66 10.58 32.29
N GLU A 363 -2.48 10.24 33.29
CA GLU A 363 -3.59 9.29 33.15
C GLU A 363 -4.77 9.87 32.35
N ALA A 364 -5.01 11.18 32.45
CA ALA A 364 -6.11 11.86 31.76
C ALA A 364 -5.84 12.22 30.29
N GLN A 365 -4.57 12.30 29.87
CA GLN A 365 -4.19 12.62 28.49
C GLN A 365 -4.07 11.36 27.62
N ASP A 366 -5.15 10.58 27.44
CA ASP A 366 -5.24 9.44 26.49
C ASP A 366 -3.93 8.66 26.32
N SER A 367 -3.17 8.51 27.41
CA SER A 367 -1.84 7.92 27.36
C SER A 367 -2.08 6.44 27.51
N PRO A 368 -1.52 5.60 26.61
CA PRO A 368 -1.77 4.17 26.66
C PRO A 368 -1.45 3.69 28.08
N SER A 369 -2.38 2.94 28.68
CA SER A 369 -2.32 2.37 30.04
C SER A 369 -0.97 1.71 30.38
N LYS A 370 -0.23 1.28 29.35
CA LYS A 370 1.09 0.65 29.42
C LYS A 370 2.25 1.62 29.72
N VAL A 371 2.13 2.93 29.44
CA VAL A 371 3.20 3.92 29.66
C VAL A 371 3.28 4.36 31.14
N THR A 372 2.18 4.27 31.88
CA THR A 372 2.10 4.71 33.27
C THR A 372 2.94 3.86 34.23
N ILE A 373 3.33 2.63 33.86
CA ILE A 373 3.94 1.66 34.79
C ILE A 373 5.48 1.70 34.84
N PRO A 374 6.24 1.82 33.73
CA PRO A 374 7.71 1.78 33.78
C PRO A 374 8.34 3.07 34.33
N PHE A 375 7.78 4.23 33.99
CA PHE A 375 8.33 5.53 34.38
C PHE A 375 8.17 5.80 35.88
N LEU A 376 7.01 5.47 36.43
CA LEU A 376 6.74 5.52 37.87
C LEU A 376 7.62 4.55 38.64
N LYS A 377 7.74 3.30 38.17
CA LYS A 377 8.61 2.30 38.82
C LYS A 377 10.06 2.78 38.91
N ARG A 378 10.59 3.36 37.82
CA ARG A 378 11.97 3.87 37.81
C ARG A 378 12.16 5.11 38.70
N THR A 379 11.15 5.98 38.78
CA THR A 379 11.18 7.16 39.66
C THR A 379 11.10 6.75 41.14
N VAL A 380 10.28 5.75 41.47
CA VAL A 380 10.21 5.14 42.80
C VAL A 380 11.53 4.45 43.16
N GLU A 381 12.14 3.69 42.24
CA GLU A 381 13.46 3.08 42.46
C GLU A 381 14.56 4.13 42.70
N ILE A 382 14.54 5.25 41.98
CA ILE A 382 15.45 6.39 42.21
C ILE A 382 15.18 7.02 43.58
N TYR A 383 13.91 7.17 43.98
CA TYR A 383 13.56 7.70 45.29
C TYR A 383 13.98 6.76 46.43
N ASP A 384 13.81 5.45 46.28
CA ASP A 384 14.28 4.44 47.22
C ASP A 384 15.81 4.47 47.33
N LEU A 385 16.53 4.66 46.23
CA LEU A 385 17.99 4.83 46.24
C LEU A 385 18.41 6.12 46.95
N ILE A 386 17.70 7.23 46.74
CA ILE A 386 17.95 8.53 47.41
C ILE A 386 17.61 8.44 48.90
N SER A 387 16.50 7.81 49.26
CA SER A 387 16.09 7.55 50.64
C SER A 387 17.11 6.68 51.37
N TRP A 388 17.57 5.61 50.72
CA TRP A 388 18.57 4.70 51.28
C TRP A 388 19.93 5.39 51.50
N THR A 389 20.38 6.19 50.53
CA THR A 389 21.60 6.99 50.68
C THR A 389 21.46 8.09 51.72
N HIS A 390 20.28 8.69 51.90
CA HIS A 390 20.01 9.63 53.01
C HIS A 390 20.02 8.95 54.37
N HIS A 391 19.42 7.77 54.52
CA HIS A 391 19.49 6.99 55.76
C HIS A 391 20.93 6.59 56.12
N ILE A 392 21.75 6.24 55.12
CA ILE A 392 23.17 5.95 55.33
C ILE A 392 23.94 7.22 55.72
N THR A 393 23.73 8.34 55.04
CA THR A 393 24.45 9.59 55.34
C THR A 393 24.07 10.13 56.73
N ILE A 394 22.79 10.09 57.09
CA ILE A 394 22.30 10.45 58.43
C ILE A 394 22.84 9.44 59.48
N GLY A 395 22.87 8.15 59.16
CA GLY A 395 23.45 7.10 60.01
C GLY A 395 24.94 7.29 60.25
N ILE A 396 25.72 7.68 59.23
CA ILE A 396 27.14 7.97 59.35
C ILE A 396 27.36 9.27 60.13
N LEU A 397 26.61 10.33 59.85
CA LEU A 397 26.73 11.59 60.62
C LEU A 397 26.35 11.40 62.09
N THR A 398 25.28 10.67 62.39
CA THR A 398 24.89 10.38 63.79
C THR A 398 25.93 9.49 64.47
N SER A 399 26.51 8.52 63.77
CA SER A 399 27.61 7.70 64.30
C SER A 399 28.88 8.54 64.57
N VAL A 400 29.24 9.46 63.68
CA VAL A 400 30.40 10.36 63.87
C VAL A 400 30.15 11.35 65.02
N ILE A 401 28.92 11.86 65.17
CA ILE A 401 28.54 12.74 66.28
C ILE A 401 28.51 11.97 67.60
N VAL A 402 28.02 10.74 67.63
CA VAL A 402 28.02 9.89 68.84
C VAL A 402 29.45 9.50 69.22
N ILE A 403 30.30 9.13 68.27
CA ILE A 403 31.72 8.82 68.53
C ILE A 403 32.47 10.07 69.01
N GLY A 404 32.19 11.25 68.43
CA GLY A 404 32.73 12.53 68.87
C GLY A 404 32.26 12.93 70.28
N ALA A 405 30.98 12.74 70.60
CA ALA A 405 30.42 13.02 71.91
C ALA A 405 30.97 12.09 73.00
N VAL A 406 31.13 10.80 72.69
CA VAL A 406 31.74 9.82 73.62
C VAL A 406 33.23 10.12 73.84
N ALA A 407 33.96 10.58 72.82
CA ALA A 407 35.37 10.96 72.95
C ALA A 407 35.59 12.27 73.75
N VAL A 408 34.62 13.18 73.77
CA VAL A 408 34.64 14.40 74.59
C VAL A 408 34.26 14.11 76.04
N GLN A 409 33.47 13.07 76.29
CA GLN A 409 33.05 12.67 77.64
C GLN A 409 34.07 11.77 78.36
N SER A 410 35.10 11.29 77.65
CA SER A 410 36.20 10.49 78.19
C SER A 410 37.52 11.26 78.35
N ARG A 411 37.48 12.60 78.31
CA ARG A 411 38.54 13.51 78.76
C ARG A 411 38.01 14.37 79.88
#